data_AF-A0A1W2F942-F1
#
_entry.id   AF-A0A1W2F942-F1
#
_cell.length_a   1.000
_cell.length_b   1.000
_cell.length_c   1.000
_cell.angle_alpha   90.00
_cell.angle_beta   90.00
_cell.angle_gamma   90.00
#
_symmetry.space_group_name_H-M   'P 1'
#
loop_
_entity.id
_entity.type
_entity.pdbx_description
1 polymer ?
#
loop_
_entity_poly.entity_id
_entity_poly.type
_entity_poly.pdbx_seq_one_letter_code
_entity_poly.pdbx_strand_id
1 'polypeptide(L)'
;MRMSDETIELSPTDWVQDQTKKILQTGTTEGVFVYDRPIVLLTLRGAKSGKLRYTPVMRVEHDGKYAAVASKGGAPEHPTWYYNIKAHPEFPLQDGTVTKQYVAREVEGAERAEWWERAVAAYPPYAEYQEKTDRQIPVFVLEPKN
;
A
#
# COMPACT_ATOMS: atom_id res chain seq x y z
N MET A 1 16.35 -14.08 10.51
CA MET A 1 16.66 -12.63 10.49
C MET A 1 15.76 -11.97 11.54
N ARG A 2 16.31 -11.60 12.71
CA ARG A 2 15.52 -10.90 13.74
C ARG A 2 15.26 -9.49 13.22
N MET A 3 14.00 -9.14 12.99
CA MET A 3 13.63 -7.71 12.91
C MET A 3 14.02 -7.12 14.27
N SER A 4 14.97 -6.19 14.27
CA SER A 4 15.35 -5.42 15.45
C SER A 4 14.14 -4.74 16.07
N ASP A 5 14.25 -4.44 17.37
CA ASP A 5 13.27 -3.89 18.31
C ASP A 5 12.69 -2.50 17.95
N GLU A 6 12.42 -2.24 16.67
CA GLU A 6 11.65 -1.08 16.22
C GLU A 6 10.18 -1.35 16.53
N THR A 7 9.61 -0.62 17.49
CA THR A 7 8.21 -0.74 17.87
C THR A 7 7.31 -0.44 16.68
N ILE A 8 6.71 -1.49 16.10
CA ILE A 8 5.76 -1.34 14.99
C ILE A 8 4.43 -0.89 15.55
N GLU A 9 3.92 0.23 15.04
CA GLU A 9 2.63 0.78 15.45
C GLU A 9 1.54 0.31 14.47
N LEU A 10 0.62 -0.52 14.97
CA LEU A 10 -0.52 -1.00 14.20
C LEU A 10 -1.54 0.12 13.98
N SER A 11 -2.36 -0.04 12.93
CA SER A 11 -3.47 0.87 12.66
C SER A 11 -4.43 0.92 13.86
N PRO A 12 -4.99 2.10 14.21
CA PRO A 12 -6.06 2.22 15.19
C PRO A 12 -7.42 1.74 14.66
N THR A 13 -7.53 1.44 13.36
CA THR A 13 -8.75 0.92 12.75
C THR A 13 -8.80 -0.60 12.89
N ASP A 14 -9.79 -1.12 13.61
CA ASP A 14 -9.89 -2.54 14.01
C ASP A 14 -9.73 -3.52 12.83
N TRP A 15 -10.49 -3.35 11.75
CA TRP A 15 -10.42 -4.28 10.62
C TRP A 15 -9.06 -4.27 9.90
N VAL A 16 -8.39 -3.10 9.82
CA VAL A 16 -7.03 -2.97 9.25
C VAL A 16 -6.00 -3.64 10.18
N GLN A 17 -6.21 -3.49 11.49
CA GLN A 17 -5.38 -4.09 12.52
C GLN A 17 -5.49 -5.62 12.48
N ASP A 18 -6.70 -6.16 12.33
CA ASP A 18 -6.95 -7.61 12.28
C ASP A 18 -6.33 -8.26 11.04
N GLN A 19 -6.43 -7.60 9.88
CA GLN A 19 -5.73 -8.03 8.67
C GLN A 19 -4.23 -8.11 8.90
N THR A 20 -3.65 -7.05 9.47
CA THR A 20 -2.22 -7.00 9.76
C THR A 20 -1.81 -8.09 10.74
N LYS A 21 -2.55 -8.26 11.83
CA LYS A 21 -2.29 -9.32 12.82
C LYS A 21 -2.33 -10.70 12.18
N LYS A 22 -3.32 -10.96 11.31
CA LYS A 22 -3.42 -12.24 10.59
C LYS A 22 -2.18 -12.49 9.73
N ILE A 23 -1.74 -11.50 8.94
CA ILE A 23 -0.52 -11.63 8.12
C ILE A 23 0.71 -11.89 8.97
N LEU A 24 0.85 -11.20 10.11
CA LEU A 24 2.00 -11.40 11.00
C LEU A 24 1.97 -12.76 11.70
N GLN A 25 0.79 -13.28 12.01
CA GLN A 25 0.62 -14.60 12.62
C GLN A 25 0.89 -15.74 11.61
N THR A 26 0.42 -15.60 10.37
CA THR A 26 0.57 -16.63 9.34
C THR A 26 1.89 -16.51 8.57
N GLY A 27 2.54 -15.35 8.63
CA GLY A 27 3.73 -15.04 7.84
C GLY A 27 3.47 -14.89 6.34
N THR A 28 2.21 -14.78 5.92
CA THR A 28 1.83 -14.67 4.50
C THR A 28 0.65 -13.72 4.30
N THR A 29 0.62 -12.98 3.19
CA THR A 29 -0.58 -12.24 2.77
C THR A 29 -1.63 -13.13 2.10
N GLU A 30 -1.30 -14.39 1.82
CA GLU A 30 -2.24 -15.37 1.27
C GLU A 30 -3.42 -15.60 2.24
N GLY A 31 -4.64 -15.63 1.69
CA GLY A 31 -5.84 -15.81 2.51
C GLY A 31 -6.28 -14.56 3.29
N VAL A 32 -5.66 -13.41 3.04
CA VAL A 32 -6.10 -12.10 3.54
C VAL A 32 -6.63 -11.28 2.38
N PHE A 33 -7.92 -10.94 2.46
CA PHE A 33 -8.65 -10.32 1.35
C PHE A 33 -9.40 -9.09 1.83
N VAL A 34 -9.59 -8.14 0.91
CA VAL A 34 -10.50 -7.01 1.02
C VAL A 34 -11.49 -7.15 -0.14
N TYR A 35 -12.78 -7.34 0.15
CA TYR A 35 -13.81 -7.63 -0.87
C TYR A 35 -13.40 -8.74 -1.85
N ASP A 36 -12.92 -9.87 -1.33
CA ASP A 36 -12.42 -11.03 -2.09
C ASP A 36 -11.26 -10.74 -3.05
N ARG A 37 -10.52 -9.64 -2.82
CA ARG A 37 -9.33 -9.27 -3.59
C ARG A 37 -8.06 -9.34 -2.73
N PRO A 38 -6.95 -9.83 -3.30
CA PRO A 38 -5.70 -9.97 -2.57
C PRO A 38 -5.11 -8.62 -2.17
N ILE A 39 -4.36 -8.62 -1.08
CA ILE A 39 -3.62 -7.46 -0.60
C ILE A 39 -2.12 -7.75 -0.48
N VAL A 40 -1.32 -6.69 -0.50
CA VAL A 40 0.11 -6.70 -0.15
C VAL A 40 0.32 -5.86 1.10
N LEU A 41 1.39 -6.14 1.83
CA LEU A 41 1.72 -5.45 3.08
C LEU A 41 2.95 -4.56 2.89
N LEU A 42 2.79 -3.26 3.09
CA LEU A 42 3.90 -2.30 3.09
C LEU A 42 4.38 -2.04 4.52
N THR A 43 5.69 -1.98 4.73
CA THR A 43 6.28 -1.59 6.01
C THR A 43 6.87 -0.18 5.91
N LEU A 44 6.08 0.83 6.28
CA LEU A 44 6.41 2.23 6.07
C LEU A 44 6.94 2.89 7.33
N ARG A 45 7.90 3.81 7.19
CA ARG A 45 8.35 4.67 8.29
C ARG A 45 7.47 5.91 8.39
N GLY A 46 6.95 6.19 9.58
CA GLY A 46 6.12 7.36 9.86
C GLY A 46 6.88 8.67 9.65
N ALA A 47 6.42 9.55 8.75
CA ALA A 47 7.11 10.80 8.40
C ALA A 47 7.34 11.73 9.60
N LYS A 48 6.41 11.76 10.56
CA LYS A 48 6.52 12.57 11.79
C LYS A 48 7.09 11.80 12.97
N SER A 49 6.67 10.54 13.13
CA SER A 49 6.98 9.75 14.34
C SER A 49 8.25 8.91 14.25
N GLY A 50 8.78 8.68 13.04
CA GLY A 50 9.91 7.78 12.81
C GLY A 50 9.63 6.29 13.03
N LYS A 51 8.46 5.94 13.60
CA LYS A 51 8.06 4.55 13.88
C LYS A 51 7.63 3.81 12.62
N LEU A 52 7.89 2.50 12.58
CA LEU A 52 7.40 1.64 11.51
C LEU A 52 5.89 1.38 11.63
N ARG A 53 5.23 1.28 10.48
CA ARG A 53 3.80 1.04 10.35
C ARG A 53 3.53 0.05 9.24
N TYR A 54 2.72 -0.95 9.55
CA TYR A 54 2.19 -1.86 8.55
C TYR A 54 0.99 -1.23 7.84
N THR A 55 1.02 -1.24 6.52
CA THR A 55 -0.01 -0.64 5.67
C THR A 55 -0.45 -1.67 4.63
N PRO A 56 -1.56 -2.39 4.86
CA PRO A 56 -2.14 -3.25 3.84
C PRO A 56 -2.75 -2.40 2.72
N VAL A 57 -2.45 -2.75 1.47
CA VAL A 57 -3.00 -2.11 0.26
C VAL A 57 -3.42 -3.17 -0.75
N MET A 58 -4.33 -2.82 -1.66
CA MET A 58 -4.77 -3.75 -2.72
C MET A 58 -3.57 -4.21 -3.57
N ARG A 59 -3.51 -5.50 -3.90
CA ARG A 59 -2.47 -6.04 -4.77
C ARG A 59 -2.73 -5.63 -6.22
N VAL A 60 -2.01 -4.63 -6.70
CA VAL A 60 -1.96 -4.23 -8.12
C VAL A 60 -0.55 -4.49 -8.59
N GLU A 61 -0.34 -5.54 -9.39
CA GLU A 61 1.00 -6.01 -9.78
C GLU A 61 1.09 -6.21 -11.30
N HIS A 62 2.24 -5.85 -11.86
CA HIS A 62 2.57 -6.08 -13.26
C HIS A 62 4.09 -6.14 -13.44
N ASP A 63 4.59 -7.23 -14.02
CA ASP A 63 6.00 -7.48 -14.29
C ASP A 63 6.94 -7.25 -13.09
N GLY A 64 6.47 -7.63 -11.89
CA GLY A 64 7.23 -7.49 -10.65
C GLY A 64 7.27 -6.07 -10.09
N LYS A 65 6.57 -5.11 -10.70
CA LYS A 65 6.27 -3.79 -10.15
C LYS A 65 4.87 -3.78 -9.56
N TYR A 66 4.64 -2.90 -8.59
CA TYR A 66 3.35 -2.78 -7.93
C TYR A 66 2.84 -1.34 -8.01
N ALA A 67 1.51 -1.16 -7.88
CA ALA A 67 0.92 0.15 -7.65
C ALA A 67 0.26 0.25 -6.28
N ALA A 68 0.58 1.32 -5.54
CA ALA A 68 -0.10 1.70 -4.31
C ALA A 68 -0.98 2.94 -4.56
N VAL A 69 -2.29 2.79 -4.34
CA VAL A 69 -3.28 3.83 -4.64
C VAL A 69 -3.74 4.52 -3.37
N ALA A 70 -3.47 5.83 -3.25
CA ALA A 70 -3.76 6.65 -2.07
C ALA A 70 -5.21 7.18 -2.07
N SER A 71 -6.17 6.26 -2.17
CA SER A 71 -7.59 6.59 -2.33
C SER A 71 -8.26 7.05 -1.04
N LYS A 72 -7.98 6.41 0.11
CA LYS A 72 -8.69 6.60 1.39
C LYS A 72 -10.23 6.59 1.19
N GLY A 73 -10.73 5.70 0.34
CA GLY A 73 -12.16 5.58 0.04
C GLY A 73 -12.79 6.79 -0.69
N GLY A 74 -11.98 7.65 -1.31
CA GLY A 74 -12.46 8.89 -1.95
C GLY A 74 -12.55 10.07 -1.00
N ALA A 75 -11.99 9.97 0.21
CA ALA A 75 -11.91 11.10 1.13
C ALA A 75 -11.11 12.27 0.52
N PRO A 76 -11.46 13.53 0.83
CA PRO A 76 -10.79 14.71 0.28
C PRO A 76 -9.33 14.83 0.73
N GLU A 77 -8.94 14.21 1.86
CA GLU A 77 -7.54 14.19 2.29
C GLU A 77 -6.81 12.90 1.88
N HIS A 78 -5.50 13.01 1.68
CA HIS A 78 -4.63 11.86 1.53
C HIS A 78 -4.56 11.00 2.81
N PRO A 79 -4.40 9.68 2.69
CA PRO A 79 -4.14 8.82 3.84
C PRO A 79 -2.77 9.13 4.45
N THR A 80 -2.60 8.94 5.76
CA THR A 80 -1.33 9.25 6.45
C THR A 80 -0.11 8.57 5.81
N TRP A 81 -0.30 7.36 5.29
CA TRP A 81 0.78 6.61 4.64
C TRP A 81 1.28 7.25 3.33
N TYR A 82 0.47 8.07 2.66
CA TYR A 82 0.92 8.87 1.51
C TYR A 82 2.12 9.73 1.89
N TYR A 83 2.02 10.45 3.01
CA TYR A 83 3.10 11.30 3.51
C TYR A 83 4.31 10.51 3.98
N ASN A 84 4.10 9.29 4.51
CA ASN A 84 5.19 8.38 4.87
C ASN A 84 6.01 7.98 3.65
N ILE A 85 5.37 7.61 2.55
CA ILE A 85 6.05 7.27 1.28
C ILE A 85 6.79 8.49 0.73
N LYS A 86 6.18 9.67 0.74
CA LYS A 86 6.83 10.91 0.25
C LYS A 86 8.10 11.25 1.05
N ALA A 87 8.11 10.99 2.36
CA ALA A 87 9.28 11.24 3.21
C ALA A 87 10.33 10.11 3.15
N HIS A 88 9.88 8.86 3.01
CA HIS A 88 10.71 7.66 3.03
C HIS A 88 10.25 6.73 1.88
N PRO A 89 10.72 6.95 0.65
CA PRO A 89 10.23 6.24 -0.52
C PRO A 89 10.72 4.79 -0.63
N GLU A 90 11.72 4.41 0.18
CA GLU A 90 12.26 3.06 0.19
C GLU A 90 11.69 2.25 1.34
N PHE A 91 11.11 1.09 1.05
CA PHE A 91 10.52 0.23 2.06
C PHE A 91 10.35 -1.23 1.62
N PRO A 92 10.23 -2.16 2.59
CA PRO A 92 9.81 -3.52 2.31
C PRO A 92 8.33 -3.59 1.86
N LEU A 93 8.07 -4.40 0.84
CA LEU A 93 6.75 -4.89 0.45
C LEU A 93 6.74 -6.41 0.58
N GLN A 94 5.69 -6.94 1.20
CA GLN A 94 5.41 -8.37 1.28
C GLN A 94 4.22 -8.75 0.40
N ASP A 95 4.43 -9.73 -0.49
CA ASP A 95 3.40 -10.40 -1.29
C ASP A 95 3.51 -11.91 -1.07
N GLY A 96 2.45 -12.52 -0.54
CA GLY A 96 2.47 -13.87 0.02
C GLY A 96 3.54 -14.00 1.10
N THR A 97 4.42 -14.97 0.93
CA THR A 97 5.58 -15.23 1.83
C THR A 97 6.83 -14.46 1.42
N VAL A 98 6.80 -13.73 0.31
CA VAL A 98 7.98 -13.06 -0.26
C VAL A 98 8.00 -11.60 0.16
N THR A 99 9.09 -11.19 0.82
CA THR A 99 9.35 -9.78 1.14
C THR A 99 10.57 -9.28 0.40
N LYS A 100 10.44 -8.18 -0.34
CA LYS A 100 11.53 -7.52 -1.07
C LYS A 100 11.54 -6.01 -0.80
N GLN A 101 12.67 -5.36 -1.05
CA GLN A 101 12.80 -3.90 -0.97
C GLN A 101 12.32 -3.26 -2.27
N TYR A 102 11.57 -2.17 -2.14
CA TYR A 102 11.06 -1.38 -3.25
C TYR A 102 11.34 0.10 -3.04
N VAL A 103 11.35 0.85 -4.14
CA VAL A 103 11.36 2.31 -4.16
C VAL A 103 10.06 2.78 -4.79
N ALA A 104 9.37 3.68 -4.08
CA ALA A 104 8.13 4.28 -4.54
C ALA A 104 8.39 5.57 -5.33
N ARG A 105 7.72 5.69 -6.47
CA ARG A 105 7.66 6.90 -7.27
C ARG A 105 6.22 7.25 -7.56
N GLU A 106 5.83 8.48 -7.23
CA GLU A 106 4.52 9.00 -7.62
C GLU A 106 4.50 9.21 -9.14
N VAL A 107 3.44 8.73 -9.79
CA VAL A 107 3.31 8.80 -11.24
C VAL A 107 2.18 9.74 -11.64
N GLU A 108 2.39 10.42 -12.76
CA GLU A 108 1.46 11.37 -13.36
C GLU A 108 1.28 11.08 -14.86
N GLY A 109 0.35 11.78 -15.52
CA GLY A 109 0.15 11.70 -16.97
C GLY A 109 -0.19 10.29 -17.47
N ALA A 110 0.45 9.88 -18.56
CA ALA A 110 0.18 8.61 -19.25
C ALA A 110 0.54 7.38 -18.40
N GLU A 111 1.66 7.42 -17.69
CA GLU A 111 2.08 6.31 -16.82
C GLU A 111 1.08 6.11 -15.67
N ARG A 112 0.57 7.21 -15.09
CA ARG A 112 -0.51 7.13 -14.11
C ARG A 112 -1.76 6.51 -14.71
N ALA A 113 -2.18 6.90 -15.91
CA ALA A 113 -3.38 6.37 -16.55
C ALA A 113 -3.28 4.85 -16.74
N GLU A 114 -2.13 4.36 -17.21
CA GLU A 114 -1.87 2.94 -17.40
C GLU A 114 -1.95 2.15 -16.09
N TRP A 115 -1.32 2.64 -15.02
CA TRP A 115 -1.41 2.00 -13.70
C TRP A 115 -2.79 2.14 -13.05
N TRP A 116 -3.50 3.23 -13.33
CA TRP A 116 -4.86 3.43 -12.86
C TRP A 116 -5.82 2.40 -13.46
N GLU A 117 -5.72 2.11 -14.75
CA GLU A 117 -6.52 1.05 -15.40
C GLU A 117 -6.28 -0.31 -14.73
N ARG A 118 -5.01 -0.66 -14.47
CA ARG A 118 -4.65 -1.89 -13.73
C ARG A 118 -5.23 -1.89 -12.32
N ALA A 119 -5.17 -0.76 -11.63
CA ALA A 119 -5.72 -0.63 -10.29
C ALA A 119 -7.24 -0.84 -10.26
N VAL A 120 -7.98 -0.23 -11.19
CA VAL A 120 -9.43 -0.42 -11.33
C VAL A 120 -9.76 -1.87 -11.70
N ALA A 121 -8.97 -2.52 -12.57
CA ALA A 121 -9.16 -3.92 -12.89
C ALA A 121 -8.97 -4.83 -11.66
N ALA A 122 -7.97 -4.54 -10.81
CA ALA A 122 -7.72 -5.26 -9.58
C ALA A 122 -8.78 -4.98 -8.49
N TYR A 123 -9.25 -3.73 -8.41
CA TYR A 123 -10.23 -3.28 -7.44
C TYR A 123 -11.18 -2.22 -8.06
N PRO A 124 -12.30 -2.67 -8.66
CA PRO A 124 -13.24 -1.79 -9.36
C PRO A 124 -13.74 -0.58 -8.58
N PRO A 125 -13.94 -0.62 -7.23
CA PRO A 125 -14.39 0.54 -6.49
C PRO A 125 -13.46 1.76 -6.55
N TYR A 126 -12.20 1.62 -7.01
CA TYR A 126 -11.33 2.78 -7.23
C TYR A 126 -11.93 3.80 -8.23
N ALA A 127 -12.66 3.34 -9.25
CA ALA A 127 -13.30 4.23 -10.22
C ALA A 127 -14.30 5.17 -9.51
N GLU A 128 -15.19 4.62 -8.70
CA GLU A 128 -16.14 5.40 -7.91
C GLU A 128 -15.45 6.34 -6.91
N TYR A 129 -14.31 5.93 -6.33
CA TYR A 129 -13.59 6.77 -5.37
C TYR A 129 -13.00 8.02 -6.03
N GLN A 130 -12.58 7.94 -7.28
CA GLN A 130 -12.08 9.09 -8.03
C GLN A 130 -13.19 10.07 -8.38
N GLU A 131 -14.43 9.61 -8.56
CA GLU A 131 -15.60 10.47 -8.79
C GLU A 131 -16.07 11.18 -7.52
N LYS A 132 -15.80 10.60 -6.35
CA LYS A 132 -16.19 11.15 -5.03
C LYS A 132 -15.30 12.31 -4.55
N THR A 133 -14.27 12.68 -5.30
CA THR A 133 -13.32 13.71 -4.89
C THR A 133 -12.76 14.51 -6.06
N ASP A 134 -12.56 15.81 -5.85
CA ASP A 134 -12.00 16.71 -6.87
C ASP A 134 -10.48 16.54 -7.03
N ARG A 135 -9.80 15.90 -6.07
CA ARG A 135 -8.36 15.64 -6.17
C ARG A 135 -8.09 14.46 -7.11
N GLN A 136 -7.02 14.54 -7.88
CA GLN A 136 -6.49 13.35 -8.52
C GLN A 136 -5.99 12.39 -7.44
N ILE A 137 -6.51 11.16 -7.39
CA ILE A 137 -6.05 10.15 -6.43
C ILE A 137 -4.61 9.78 -6.81
N PRO A 138 -3.64 9.93 -5.88
CA PRO A 138 -2.25 9.59 -6.15
C PRO A 138 -2.06 8.10 -6.36
N VAL A 139 -1.18 7.78 -7.32
CA VAL A 139 -0.71 6.43 -7.61
C VAL A 139 0.80 6.43 -7.47
N PHE A 140 1.33 5.52 -6.65
CA PHE A 140 2.75 5.25 -6.58
C PHE A 140 3.06 3.95 -7.29
N VAL A 141 4.02 3.99 -8.21
CA VAL A 141 4.64 2.78 -8.74
C VAL A 141 5.77 2.38 -7.81
N LEU A 142 5.80 1.11 -7.43
CA LEU A 142 6.77 0.50 -6.55
C LEU A 142 7.68 -0.39 -7.40
N GLU A 143 8.93 0.02 -7.52
CA GLU A 143 9.93 -0.67 -8.35
C GLU A 143 10.91 -1.42 -7.45
N PRO A 144 11.26 -2.68 -7.76
CA PRO A 144 12.23 -3.43 -6.97
C PRO A 144 13.54 -2.66 -6.83
N LYS A 145 14.06 -2.60 -5.60
CA LYS A 145 15.40 -2.05 -5.34
C LYS A 145 16.43 -3.15 -5.65
N ASN A 146 17.30 -2.89 -6.62
CA ASN A 146 18.46 -3.76 -6.93
C ASN A 146 19.50 -3.76 -5.81
#